data_AF-A0AAU2NLL4-F1
#
_entry.id   AF-A0AAU2NLL4-F1
#
_cell.length_a   1.000
_cell.length_b   1.000
_cell.length_c   1.000
_cell.angle_alpha   90.00
_cell.angle_beta   90.00
_cell.angle_gamma   90.00
#
_symmetry.space_group_name_H-M   'P 1'
#
loop_
_entity.id
_entity.type
_entity.pdbx_description
1 polymer ?
#
loop_
_entity_poly.entity_id
_entity_poly.type
_entity_poly.pdbx_seq_one_letter_code
_entity_poly.pdbx_strand_id
1 'polypeptide(L)'
;MLTIETLATWLETRYGWQRPERRIADRGFAYSVDTQPDAYLDGDESAMTWGNGPIIVLKRTGAVWPLGSSPIFLPLFQACTEAEFEKAVATAMPGVDPRRPHEVVPF
;
A
#
# COMPACT_ATOMS: atom_id res chain seq x y z
N MET A 1 -13.88 -6.95 -7.35
CA MET A 1 -13.08 -6.62 -6.14
C MET A 1 -11.67 -7.07 -6.42
N LEU A 2 -10.67 -6.25 -6.13
CA LEU A 2 -9.28 -6.55 -6.42
C LEU A 2 -8.85 -7.82 -5.68
N THR A 3 -8.13 -8.70 -6.38
CA THR A 3 -7.57 -9.94 -5.84
C THR A 3 -6.06 -9.79 -5.61
N ILE A 4 -5.47 -10.73 -4.86
CA ILE A 4 -4.01 -10.76 -4.65
C ILE A 4 -3.29 -10.98 -5.98
N GLU A 5 -3.80 -11.88 -6.83
CA GLU A 5 -3.17 -12.22 -8.12
C GLU A 5 -3.13 -11.00 -9.06
N THR A 6 -4.23 -10.26 -9.14
CA THR A 6 -4.29 -9.04 -9.97
C THR A 6 -3.37 -7.95 -9.41
N LEU A 7 -3.35 -7.76 -8.09
CA LEU A 7 -2.43 -6.82 -7.47
C LEU A 7 -0.96 -7.21 -7.68
N ALA A 8 -0.62 -8.49 -7.50
CA ALA A 8 0.73 -9.02 -7.72
C ALA A 8 1.20 -8.78 -9.16
N THR A 9 0.37 -9.10 -10.15
CA THR A 9 0.67 -8.86 -11.57
C THR A 9 0.89 -7.37 -11.86
N TRP A 10 0.06 -6.51 -11.26
CA TRP A 10 0.21 -5.06 -11.40
C TRP A 10 1.51 -4.55 -10.77
N LEU A 11 1.88 -5.02 -9.58
CA LEU A 11 3.12 -4.65 -8.90
C LEU A 11 4.37 -5.08 -9.69
N GLU A 12 4.36 -6.30 -10.24
CA GLU A 12 5.41 -6.79 -11.14
C GLU A 12 5.55 -5.87 -12.35
N THR A 13 4.44 -5.53 -13.02
CA THR A 13 4.45 -4.67 -14.20
C THR A 13 4.88 -3.23 -13.89
N ARG A 14 4.43 -2.69 -12.76
CA ARG A 14 4.59 -1.28 -12.39
C ARG A 14 5.97 -0.96 -11.81
N TYR A 15 6.54 -1.89 -11.05
CA TYR A 15 7.77 -1.69 -10.29
C TYR A 15 8.89 -2.69 -10.61
N GLY A 16 8.61 -3.74 -11.39
CA GLY A 16 9.60 -4.78 -11.71
C GLY A 16 9.97 -5.66 -10.52
N TRP A 17 9.14 -5.70 -9.47
CA TRP A 17 9.41 -6.47 -8.26
C TRP A 17 9.32 -7.97 -8.49
N GLN A 18 10.25 -8.70 -7.89
CA GLN A 18 10.22 -10.16 -7.88
C GLN A 18 9.34 -10.68 -6.75
N ARG A 19 8.54 -11.72 -7.03
CA ARG A 19 7.66 -12.38 -6.04
C ARG A 19 6.77 -11.38 -5.28
N PRO A 20 6.03 -10.49 -5.97
CA PRO A 20 5.26 -9.43 -5.32
C PRO A 20 4.20 -9.96 -4.35
N GLU A 21 3.74 -11.19 -4.51
CA GLU A 21 2.83 -11.88 -3.58
C GLU A 21 3.38 -11.95 -2.15
N ARG A 22 4.70 -12.03 -1.97
CA ARG A 22 5.34 -12.07 -0.65
C ARG A 22 5.29 -10.74 0.10
N ARG A 23 5.01 -9.65 -0.63
CA ARG A 23 4.95 -8.28 -0.11
C ARG A 23 3.54 -7.91 0.34
N ILE A 24 2.53 -8.69 -0.05
CA ILE A 24 1.12 -8.35 0.10
C ILE A 24 0.57 -8.97 1.39
N ALA A 25 0.12 -8.11 2.30
CA ALA A 25 -0.65 -8.51 3.47
C ALA A 25 -2.13 -8.10 3.30
N ASP A 26 -3.03 -9.06 3.53
CA ASP A 26 -4.47 -8.82 3.52
C ASP A 26 -4.94 -8.18 4.84
N ARG A 27 -5.66 -7.05 4.76
CA ARG A 27 -6.23 -6.31 5.90
C ARG A 27 -7.76 -6.36 5.95
N GLY A 28 -8.39 -7.32 5.27
CA GLY A 28 -9.83 -7.42 5.12
C GLY A 28 -10.37 -6.49 4.02
N PHE A 29 -10.31 -5.17 4.24
CA PHE A 29 -10.83 -4.14 3.31
C PHE A 29 -9.80 -3.64 2.28
N ALA A 30 -8.52 -3.83 2.56
CA ALA A 30 -7.40 -3.36 1.76
C ALA A 30 -6.28 -4.41 1.71
N TYR A 31 -5.34 -4.20 0.80
CA TYR A 31 -4.03 -4.82 0.83
C TYR A 31 -3.00 -3.80 1.34
N SER A 32 -2.06 -4.26 2.17
CA SER A 32 -0.86 -3.51 2.53
C SER A 32 0.33 -4.14 1.82
N VAL A 33 1.14 -3.33 1.15
CA VAL A 33 2.26 -3.81 0.34
C VAL A 33 3.57 -3.28 0.90
N ASP A 34 4.48 -4.19 1.23
CA ASP A 34 5.84 -3.87 1.66
C ASP A 34 6.66 -3.34 0.48
N THR A 35 7.27 -2.17 0.68
CA THR A 35 8.07 -1.44 -0.32
C THR A 35 9.58 -1.68 -0.21
N GLN A 36 10.05 -2.55 0.69
CA GLN A 36 11.48 -2.84 0.83
C GLN A 36 12.06 -3.49 -0.43
N PRO A 37 13.32 -3.27 -0.83
CA PRO A 37 13.89 -3.89 -2.03
C PRO A 37 13.92 -5.42 -1.98
N ASP A 38 13.92 -6.08 -3.14
CA ASP A 38 13.98 -7.56 -3.23
C ASP A 38 15.19 -8.12 -2.46
N ALA A 39 16.37 -7.48 -2.57
CA ALA A 39 17.58 -7.88 -1.85
C ALA A 39 17.38 -7.89 -0.32
N TYR A 40 16.67 -6.90 0.23
CA TYR A 40 16.34 -6.85 1.65
C TYR A 40 15.43 -8.01 2.05
N LEU A 41 14.41 -8.29 1.25
CA LEU A 41 13.49 -9.41 1.50
C LEU A 41 14.16 -10.79 1.32
N ASP A 42 15.27 -10.86 0.59
CA ASP A 42 16.12 -12.05 0.46
C ASP A 42 17.22 -12.14 1.53
N GLY A 43 17.27 -11.19 2.47
CA GLY A 43 18.12 -11.23 3.67
C GLY A 43 19.33 -10.30 3.67
N ASP A 44 19.51 -9.46 2.64
CA ASP A 44 20.51 -8.39 2.66
C ASP A 44 19.99 -7.17 3.42
N GLU A 45 20.21 -7.15 4.74
CA GLU A 45 19.80 -6.05 5.60
C GLU A 45 20.39 -4.69 5.19
N SER A 46 21.53 -4.69 4.47
CA SER A 46 22.16 -3.45 4.01
C SER A 46 21.40 -2.77 2.87
N ALA A 47 20.53 -3.52 2.18
CA ALA A 47 19.67 -3.02 1.12
C ALA A 47 18.38 -2.35 1.65
N MET A 48 18.19 -2.27 2.96
CA MET A 48 16.98 -1.68 3.54
C MET A 48 16.81 -0.22 3.13
N THR A 49 15.59 0.14 2.71
CA THR A 49 15.22 1.52 2.44
C THR A 49 14.56 2.15 3.67
N TRP A 50 15.04 3.32 4.05
CA TRP A 50 14.52 4.10 5.19
C TRP A 50 13.54 5.18 4.72
N GLY A 51 12.52 5.45 5.55
CA GLY A 51 11.55 6.52 5.30
C GLY A 51 10.35 6.11 4.44
N ASN A 52 10.43 4.99 3.73
CA ASN A 52 9.31 4.43 2.97
C ASN A 52 8.34 3.71 3.91
N GLY A 53 7.05 3.99 3.75
CA GLY A 53 5.97 3.25 4.39
C GLY A 53 5.30 2.30 3.38
N PRO A 54 4.30 1.53 3.83
CA PRO A 54 3.60 0.61 2.95
C PRO A 54 2.77 1.34 1.90
N ILE A 55 2.54 0.69 0.78
CA ILE A 55 1.48 1.08 -0.15
C ILE A 55 0.18 0.43 0.32
N ILE A 56 -0.87 1.21 0.53
CA ILE A 56 -2.21 0.69 0.84
C ILE A 56 -3.05 0.69 -0.44
N VAL A 57 -3.67 -0.46 -0.75
CA VAL A 57 -4.54 -0.62 -1.93
C VAL A 57 -5.93 -1.05 -1.50
N LEU A 58 -6.94 -0.20 -1.72
CA LEU A 58 -8.32 -0.52 -1.34
C LEU A 58 -8.90 -1.59 -2.26
N LYS A 59 -9.44 -2.68 -1.72
CA LYS A 59 -9.91 -3.81 -2.55
C LYS A 59 -11.13 -3.46 -3.41
N ARG A 60 -12.00 -2.60 -2.88
CA ARG A 60 -13.26 -2.24 -3.54
C ARG A 60 -13.02 -1.43 -4.82
N THR A 61 -12.01 -0.56 -4.80
CA THR A 61 -11.80 0.45 -5.84
C THR A 61 -10.45 0.34 -6.55
N GLY A 62 -9.51 -0.45 -6.03
CA GLY A 62 -8.12 -0.51 -6.49
C GLY A 62 -7.33 0.76 -6.21
N ALA A 63 -7.88 1.67 -5.40
CA ALA A 63 -7.25 2.94 -5.06
C ALA A 63 -5.90 2.71 -4.36
N VAL A 64 -4.84 3.28 -4.92
CA VAL A 64 -3.46 3.13 -4.45
C VAL A 64 -3.02 4.35 -3.64
N TRP A 65 -2.52 4.09 -2.44
CA TRP A 65 -2.03 5.08 -1.49
C TRP A 65 -0.59 4.75 -1.07
N PRO A 66 0.41 5.30 -1.76
CA PRO A 66 1.79 5.25 -1.30
C PRO A 66 1.94 6.12 -0.04
N LEU A 67 2.44 5.56 1.04
CA LEU A 67 2.61 6.28 2.31
C LEU A 67 4.08 6.26 2.73
N GLY A 68 4.53 7.32 3.40
CA GLY A 68 5.83 7.33 4.07
C GLY A 68 5.76 6.69 5.46
N SER A 69 6.91 6.49 6.11
CA SER A 69 6.96 5.95 7.48
C SER A 69 6.74 7.00 8.58
N SER A 70 5.93 8.03 8.30
CA SER A 70 5.69 9.14 9.24
C SER A 70 4.65 8.78 10.31
N PRO A 71 4.83 9.20 11.58
CA PRO A 71 3.82 9.00 12.63
C PRO A 71 2.44 9.57 12.29
N ILE A 72 2.36 10.61 11.45
CA ILE A 72 1.08 11.19 11.00
C ILE A 72 0.21 10.17 10.24
N PHE A 73 0.83 9.15 9.64
CA PHE A 73 0.14 8.10 8.89
C PHE A 73 -0.24 6.88 9.73
N LEU A 74 0.11 6.84 11.02
CA LEU A 74 -0.26 5.73 11.91
C LEU A 74 -1.76 5.38 11.88
N PRO A 75 -2.70 6.34 11.88
CA PRO A 75 -4.13 6.02 11.79
C PRO A 75 -4.50 5.29 10.49
N LEU A 76 -3.80 5.53 9.37
CA LEU A 76 -4.04 4.84 8.10
C LEU A 76 -3.56 3.37 8.17
N PHE A 77 -2.44 3.13 8.86
CA PHE A 77 -1.92 1.79 9.11
C PHE A 77 -2.77 0.98 10.10
N GLN A 78 -3.53 1.66 10.95
CA GLN A 78 -4.37 1.03 11.98
C GLN A 78 -5.85 0.90 11.60
N ALA A 79 -6.30 1.55 10.53
CA ALA A 79 -7.68 1.43 10.07
C ALA A 79 -8.08 -0.04 9.85
N CYS A 80 -9.29 -0.41 10.27
CA CYS A 80 -9.87 -1.74 10.10
C CYS A 80 -10.97 -1.76 9.04
N THR A 81 -11.41 -0.59 8.59
CA THR A 81 -12.42 -0.42 7.54
C THR A 81 -12.04 0.65 6.54
N GLU A 82 -12.68 0.61 5.36
CA GLU A 82 -12.48 1.63 4.33
C GLU A 82 -12.93 3.03 4.81
N ALA A 83 -14.02 3.12 5.59
CA ALA A 83 -14.49 4.38 6.13
C ALA A 83 -13.52 4.99 7.16
N GLU A 84 -12.92 4.16 8.01
CA GLU A 84 -11.86 4.61 8.93
C GLU A 84 -10.63 5.07 8.17
N PHE A 85 -10.25 4.36 7.10
CA PHE A 85 -9.14 4.75 6.24
C PHE A 85 -9.41 6.08 5.53
N GLU A 86 -10.59 6.27 4.93
CA GLU A 86 -10.97 7.55 4.30
C GLU A 86 -10.93 8.72 5.30
N LYS A 87 -11.45 8.51 6.52
CA LYS A 87 -11.38 9.49 7.60
C LYS A 87 -9.94 9.81 8.00
N ALA A 88 -9.09 8.79 8.08
CA ALA A 88 -7.67 8.94 8.40
C ALA A 88 -6.92 9.71 7.31
N VAL A 89 -7.19 9.43 6.03
CA VAL A 89 -6.66 10.19 4.88
C VAL A 89 -7.03 11.67 5.01
N ALA A 90 -8.31 11.98 5.21
CA ALA A 90 -8.77 13.38 5.33
C ALA A 90 -8.12 14.12 6.51
N THR A 91 -7.75 13.40 7.57
CA THR A 91 -7.12 13.98 8.77
C THR A 91 -5.60 14.15 8.58
N ALA A 92 -4.92 13.14 8.06
CA ALA A 92 -3.46 13.13 7.92
C ALA A 92 -2.97 13.94 6.71
N MET A 93 -3.82 14.11 5.69
CA MET A 93 -3.49 14.80 4.44
C MET A 93 -4.57 15.85 4.12
N PRO A 94 -4.59 17.00 4.82
CA PRO A 94 -5.57 18.05 4.58
C PRO A 94 -5.52 18.53 3.12
N GLY A 95 -6.69 18.60 2.47
CA GLY A 95 -6.82 19.00 1.06
C GLY A 95 -6.70 17.85 0.07
N VAL A 96 -6.35 16.64 0.51
CA VAL A 96 -6.44 15.42 -0.30
C VAL A 96 -7.84 14.84 -0.18
N ASP A 97 -8.49 14.60 -1.33
CA ASP A 97 -9.78 13.90 -1.38
C ASP A 97 -9.53 12.38 -1.22
N PRO A 98 -10.05 11.73 -0.16
CA PRO A 98 -9.90 10.29 0.05
C PRO A 98 -10.45 9.40 -1.07
N ARG A 99 -11.26 9.96 -1.97
CA ARG A 99 -11.84 9.25 -3.13
C ARG A 99 -11.09 9.49 -4.42
N ARG A 100 -10.01 10.27 -4.39
CA ARG A 100 -9.14 10.56 -5.54
C ARG A 100 -7.72 10.10 -5.23
N PRO A 101 -7.44 8.79 -5.38
CA PRO A 101 -6.12 8.24 -5.06
C PRO A 101 -5.05 8.72 -6.04
N HIS A 102 -3.78 8.45 -5.68
CA HIS A 102 -2.64 8.76 -6.55
C HIS A 102 -2.67 7.93 -7.83
N GLU A 103 -2.95 6.63 -7.69
CA GLU A 103 -3.04 5.67 -8.79
C GLU A 103 -4.22 4.72 -8.54
N VAL A 104 -4.61 3.96 -9.56
CA VAL A 104 -5.64 2.93 -9.46
C VAL A 104 -5.13 1.66 -10.14
N VAL A 105 -5.22 0.53 -9.43
CA VAL A 105 -4.98 -0.79 -10.04
C VAL A 105 -6.17 -1.12 -10.94
N PRO A 106 -5.97 -1.44 -12.23
CA PRO A 106 -7.05 -1.95 -13.08
C PRO A 106 -7.35 -3.42 -12.72
N PHE A 107 -8.62 -3.76 -12.46
CA PHE A 107 -9.09 -5.12 -12.17
C PHE A 107 -10.56 -5.34 -12.52
#